data_AF-X6P0L0-F1
#
_entry.id   AF-X6P0L0-F1
#
_cell.length_a   1.000
_cell.length_b   1.000
_cell.length_c   1.000
_cell.angle_alpha   90.00
_cell.angle_beta   90.00
_cell.angle_gamma   90.00
#
_symmetry.space_group_name_H-M   'P 1'
#
loop_
_entity.id
_entity.type
_entity.pdbx_description
1 polymer ?
#
loop_
_entity_poly.entity_id
_entity_poly.type
_entity_poly.pdbx_seq_one_letter_code
_entity_poly.pdbx_strand_id
1 'polypeptide(L)'
;MLQSIFVIALFLANPSSSIVLHGYKAVNPAWNITLDLTIVKNSTADNVLIEMQGPTDRWFGIGFGANQMSGTYAITSTGSTGVITERKLGNHEQGTTLQSSVTVLSNVNNGNGFRTVKLSRSVQGPSSNYYTFPTSATSINLICARGDSSGATTLAFHGDSNHHNGVQISLQFFVLFWFCFCFVLFCFVFEAAVHTYKRITKKKKKKKVAH
;
A
#
# COMPACT_ATOMS: atom_id res chain seq x y z
N MET A 1 2.72 0.53 14.19
CA MET A 1 1.39 -0.08 14.46
C MET A 1 0.23 0.89 14.22
N LEU A 2 0.28 1.71 13.15
CA LEU A 2 -0.79 2.67 12.78
C LEU A 2 -1.33 2.47 11.35
N GLN A 3 -0.79 1.53 10.57
CA GLN A 3 -1.20 1.32 9.16
C GLN A 3 -2.62 0.74 9.00
N SER A 4 -3.19 0.11 10.04
CA SER A 4 -4.53 -0.50 9.95
C SER A 4 -5.70 0.47 10.16
N ILE A 5 -5.48 1.69 10.67
CA ILE A 5 -6.61 2.59 11.03
C ILE A 5 -7.22 3.25 9.78
N PHE A 6 -6.41 3.51 8.73
CA PHE A 6 -6.88 4.22 7.53
C PHE A 6 -7.78 3.36 6.62
N VAL A 7 -7.60 2.03 6.61
CA VAL A 7 -8.40 1.10 5.80
C VAL A 7 -9.75 0.79 6.44
N ILE A 8 -9.84 0.77 7.78
CA ILE A 8 -11.07 0.48 8.52
C ILE A 8 -12.11 1.61 8.34
N ALA A 9 -11.67 2.87 8.27
CA ALA A 9 -12.58 4.02 8.12
C ALA A 9 -13.30 4.05 6.75
N LEU A 10 -12.69 3.49 5.70
CA LEU A 10 -13.28 3.48 4.35
C LEU A 10 -14.41 2.46 4.20
N PHE A 11 -14.40 1.38 4.99
CA PHE A 11 -15.38 0.30 4.93
C PHE A 11 -16.73 0.67 5.58
N LEU A 12 -16.74 1.63 6.50
CA LEU A 12 -17.94 2.04 7.24
C LEU A 12 -18.77 3.14 6.54
N ALA A 13 -18.25 3.75 5.47
CA ALA A 13 -18.89 4.91 4.84
C ALA A 13 -19.74 4.58 3.59
N ASN A 14 -19.59 3.40 2.96
CA ASN A 14 -20.31 3.06 1.71
C ASN A 14 -20.60 1.54 1.61
N PRO A 15 -21.82 1.06 1.90
CA PRO A 15 -22.15 -0.37 1.89
C PRO A 15 -22.38 -0.99 0.50
N SER A 16 -22.20 -0.25 -0.59
CA SER A 16 -22.21 -0.80 -1.95
C SER A 16 -21.10 -1.84 -2.07
N SER A 17 -21.39 -3.05 -2.54
CA SER A 17 -20.47 -4.20 -2.62
C SER A 17 -19.05 -3.78 -3.06
N SER A 18 -18.18 -3.55 -2.08
CA SER A 18 -16.86 -2.96 -2.32
C SER A 18 -15.84 -4.08 -2.30
N ILE A 19 -15.23 -4.37 -3.44
CA ILE A 19 -14.02 -5.19 -3.48
C ILE A 19 -12.87 -4.26 -3.15
N VAL A 20 -12.11 -4.63 -2.11
CA VAL A 20 -10.91 -3.92 -1.70
C VAL A 20 -9.71 -4.82 -1.96
N LEU A 21 -8.83 -4.41 -2.88
CA LEU A 21 -7.50 -4.99 -3.00
C LEU A 21 -6.51 -4.10 -2.26
N HIS A 22 -5.59 -4.72 -1.54
CA HIS A 22 -4.55 -4.03 -0.80
C HIS A 22 -3.19 -4.66 -1.09
N GLY A 23 -2.16 -3.83 -1.12
CA GLY A 23 -0.78 -4.26 -1.11
C GLY A 23 0.10 -3.20 -0.44
N TYR A 24 1.13 -3.68 0.25
CA TYR A 24 2.19 -2.85 0.78
C TYR A 24 3.54 -3.39 0.31
N LYS A 25 4.45 -2.49 -0.05
CA LYS A 25 5.82 -2.84 -0.41
C LYS A 25 6.79 -1.75 0.04
N ALA A 26 7.82 -2.15 0.78
CA ALA A 26 9.06 -1.39 0.87
C ALA A 26 9.80 -1.54 -0.47
N VAL A 27 9.53 -0.62 -1.40
CA VAL A 27 10.07 -0.66 -2.77
C VAL A 27 11.60 -0.58 -2.75
N ASN A 28 12.13 0.28 -1.88
CA ASN A 28 13.54 0.23 -1.49
C ASN A 28 13.67 0.47 0.03
N PRO A 29 14.00 -0.56 0.84
CA PRO A 29 14.09 -0.43 2.29
C PRO A 29 15.25 0.44 2.74
N ALA A 30 16.38 0.45 2.01
CA ALA A 30 17.56 1.25 2.38
C ALA A 30 17.31 2.76 2.26
N TRP A 31 16.39 3.17 1.38
CA TRP A 31 16.04 4.58 1.16
C TRP A 31 14.69 4.96 1.77
N ASN A 32 14.05 4.01 2.47
CA ASN A 32 12.72 4.13 3.03
C ASN A 32 11.67 4.56 1.98
N ILE A 33 11.86 4.11 0.73
CA ILE A 33 10.86 4.29 -0.32
C ILE A 33 9.85 3.18 -0.18
N THR A 34 8.63 3.54 0.21
CA THR A 34 7.54 2.58 0.41
C THR A 34 6.33 2.98 -0.40
N LEU A 35 5.52 1.98 -0.73
CA LEU A 35 4.29 2.11 -1.46
C LEU A 35 3.22 1.28 -0.75
N ASP A 36 2.12 1.92 -0.41
CA ASP A 36 0.87 1.28 -0.03
C ASP A 36 -0.18 1.60 -1.10
N LEU A 37 -0.82 0.56 -1.64
CA LEU A 37 -1.87 0.66 -2.64
C LEU A 37 -3.14 0.04 -2.09
N THR A 38 -4.22 0.82 -2.12
CA THR A 38 -5.57 0.33 -1.88
C THR A 38 -6.42 0.59 -3.12
N ILE A 39 -6.97 -0.46 -3.72
CA ILE A 39 -7.89 -0.36 -4.86
C ILE A 39 -9.28 -0.68 -4.35
N VAL A 40 -10.20 0.26 -4.54
CA VAL A 40 -11.60 0.13 -4.16
C VAL A 40 -12.43 0.09 -5.41
N LYS A 41 -13.06 -1.05 -5.66
CA LYS A 41 -14.06 -1.23 -6.70
C LYS A 41 -15.43 -1.14 -6.06
N ASN A 42 -16.25 -0.18 -6.48
CA ASN A 42 -17.61 -0.01 -5.99
C ASN A 42 -18.58 0.20 -7.17
N SER A 43 -19.87 0.34 -6.91
CA SER A 43 -20.88 0.46 -7.97
C SER A 43 -20.92 1.83 -8.65
N THR A 44 -20.18 2.83 -8.17
CA THR A 44 -20.25 4.23 -8.65
C THR A 44 -18.95 4.72 -9.29
N ALA A 45 -17.78 4.29 -8.82
CA ALA A 45 -16.47 4.57 -9.39
C ALA A 45 -15.37 3.68 -8.78
N ASP A 46 -14.50 3.15 -9.64
CA ASP A 46 -13.30 2.42 -9.23
C ASP A 46 -12.16 3.39 -8.92
N ASN A 47 -11.66 3.35 -7.69
CA ASN A 47 -10.65 4.28 -7.17
C ASN A 47 -9.41 3.56 -6.67
N VAL A 48 -8.26 4.23 -6.80
CA VAL A 48 -6.97 3.83 -6.26
C VAL A 48 -6.53 4.88 -5.25
N LEU A 49 -6.24 4.44 -4.03
CA LEU A 49 -5.52 5.21 -3.04
C LEU A 49 -4.05 4.79 -3.09
N ILE A 50 -3.18 5.77 -3.24
CA ILE A 50 -1.75 5.58 -3.39
C ILE A 50 -1.08 6.34 -2.25
N GLU A 51 -0.42 5.63 -1.35
CA GLU A 51 0.43 6.24 -0.32
C GLU A 51 1.89 5.92 -0.64
N MET A 52 2.67 6.96 -0.89
CA MET A 52 4.09 6.85 -1.18
C MET A 52 4.88 7.53 -0.09
N GLN A 53 5.98 6.91 0.33
CA GLN A 53 6.96 7.51 1.23
C GLN A 53 8.32 7.58 0.54
N GLY A 54 9.09 8.63 0.84
CA GLY A 54 10.45 8.78 0.35
C GLY A 54 11.21 9.91 1.05
N PRO A 55 12.48 10.12 0.71
CA PRO A 55 13.33 11.13 1.33
C PRO A 55 12.84 12.56 1.08
N THR A 56 13.08 13.46 2.04
CA THR A 56 12.80 14.91 1.89
C THR A 56 13.98 15.70 1.34
N ASP A 57 15.20 15.18 1.45
CA ASP A 57 16.43 15.87 1.04
C ASP A 57 16.67 15.83 -0.47
N ARG A 58 15.88 15.06 -1.22
CA ARG A 58 16.01 14.85 -2.67
C ARG A 58 14.69 14.40 -3.29
N TRP A 59 14.57 14.51 -4.61
CA TRP A 59 13.41 13.97 -5.31
C TRP A 59 13.38 12.44 -5.19
N PHE A 60 12.19 11.86 -5.25
CA PHE A 60 12.00 10.43 -5.43
C PHE A 60 10.82 10.15 -6.36
N GLY A 61 10.77 8.95 -6.91
CA GLY A 61 9.65 8.56 -7.76
C GLY A 61 9.45 7.05 -7.79
N ILE A 62 8.22 6.66 -8.11
CA ILE A 62 7.81 5.27 -8.29
C ILE A 62 7.16 5.14 -9.67
N GLY A 63 7.66 4.20 -10.46
CA GLY A 63 7.10 3.80 -11.73
C GLY A 63 6.33 2.49 -11.61
N PHE A 64 5.25 2.35 -12.38
CA PHE A 64 4.29 1.26 -12.28
C PHE A 64 4.21 0.46 -13.58
N GLY A 65 4.09 -0.86 -13.45
CA GLY A 65 3.83 -1.78 -14.57
C GLY A 65 5.03 -2.17 -15.40
N ALA A 66 6.26 -1.84 -14.98
CA ALA A 66 7.45 -2.04 -15.79
C ALA A 66 8.69 -2.39 -14.95
N ASN A 67 9.73 -2.89 -15.63
CA ASN A 67 11.04 -3.23 -15.04
C ASN A 67 12.18 -2.31 -15.54
N GLN A 68 11.85 -1.26 -16.30
CA GLN A 68 12.81 -0.35 -16.91
C GLN A 68 12.19 1.04 -17.05
N MET A 69 13.01 2.05 -17.35
CA MET A 69 12.57 3.44 -17.44
C MET A 69 11.71 3.71 -18.69
N SER A 70 12.12 3.17 -19.84
CA SER A 70 11.50 3.47 -21.14
C SER A 70 10.01 3.09 -21.17
N GLY A 71 9.15 4.08 -21.41
CA GLY A 71 7.71 3.88 -21.56
C GLY A 71 6.96 3.69 -20.23
N THR A 72 7.60 3.92 -19.09
CA THR A 72 6.99 3.65 -17.78
C THR A 72 6.18 4.85 -17.28
N TYR A 73 4.97 4.60 -16.80
CA TYR A 73 4.21 5.61 -16.08
C TYR A 73 4.78 5.74 -14.67
N ALA A 74 5.10 6.96 -14.24
CA ALA A 74 5.67 7.23 -12.94
C ALA A 74 5.04 8.43 -12.24
N ILE A 75 5.04 8.38 -10.92
CA ILE A 75 4.71 9.51 -10.05
C ILE A 75 5.97 9.91 -9.30
N THR A 76 6.35 11.17 -9.43
CA THR A 76 7.54 11.75 -8.78
C THR A 76 7.13 12.79 -7.76
N SER A 77 7.86 12.86 -6.66
CA SER A 77 7.79 13.94 -5.67
C SER A 77 9.12 14.67 -5.65
N THR A 78 9.08 16.00 -5.79
CA THR A 78 10.20 16.85 -5.36
C THR A 78 10.39 16.69 -3.85
N GLY A 79 11.64 16.60 -3.38
CA GLY A 79 11.94 16.27 -1.98
C GLY A 79 11.47 17.35 -1.00
N SER A 80 11.99 18.57 -1.19
CA SER A 80 11.78 19.71 -0.30
C SER A 80 10.40 20.35 -0.46
N THR A 81 9.98 20.59 -1.70
CA THR A 81 8.70 21.25 -2.01
C THR A 81 7.53 20.29 -2.04
N GLY A 82 7.76 18.99 -2.21
CA GLY A 82 6.70 17.99 -2.23
C GLY A 82 5.77 18.03 -3.42
N VAL A 83 6.08 18.81 -4.46
CA VAL A 83 5.34 18.86 -5.71
C VAL A 83 5.29 17.47 -6.32
N ILE A 84 4.08 17.03 -6.62
CA ILE A 84 3.77 15.74 -7.24
C ILE A 84 3.61 15.94 -8.74
N THR A 85 4.21 15.06 -9.53
CA THR A 85 4.13 15.12 -10.98
C THR A 85 4.00 13.71 -11.54
N GLU A 86 3.08 13.53 -12.48
CA GLU A 86 2.92 12.31 -13.25
C GLU A 86 3.72 12.41 -14.55
N ARG A 87 4.37 11.32 -14.96
CA ARG A 87 5.21 11.30 -16.16
C ARG A 87 5.06 9.99 -16.93
N LYS A 88 5.19 10.08 -18.26
CA LYS A 88 5.53 8.94 -19.11
C LYS A 88 7.02 9.01 -19.37
N LEU A 89 7.79 8.13 -18.74
CA LEU A 89 9.24 8.14 -18.78
C LEU A 89 9.77 7.73 -20.16
N GLY A 90 10.89 8.34 -20.56
CA GLY A 90 11.60 8.05 -21.80
C GLY A 90 12.72 7.02 -21.59
N ASN A 91 13.41 6.67 -22.68
CA ASN A 91 14.57 5.79 -22.59
C ASN A 91 15.76 6.56 -22.01
N HIS A 92 16.13 6.29 -20.76
CA HIS A 92 17.19 7.04 -20.03
C HIS A 92 16.95 8.55 -19.97
N GLU A 93 15.69 8.97 -20.01
CA GLU A 93 15.28 10.37 -20.05
C GLU A 93 14.06 10.58 -19.15
N GLN A 94 13.91 11.81 -18.64
CA GLN A 94 12.75 12.19 -17.82
C GLN A 94 11.40 11.96 -18.52
N GLY A 95 11.38 11.85 -19.85
CA GLY A 95 10.16 11.68 -20.64
C GLY A 95 9.22 12.88 -20.56
N THR A 96 7.93 12.65 -20.76
CA THR A 96 6.92 13.71 -20.88
C THR A 96 6.15 13.88 -19.58
N THR A 97 5.98 15.12 -19.13
CA THR A 97 5.07 15.47 -18.05
C THR A 97 3.62 15.22 -18.49
N LEU A 98 2.85 14.51 -17.68
CA LEU A 98 1.45 14.23 -17.93
C LEU A 98 0.56 15.22 -17.18
N GLN A 99 -0.65 15.45 -17.71
CA GLN A 99 -1.68 16.18 -16.97
C GLN A 99 -2.01 15.41 -15.68
N SER A 100 -2.17 16.12 -14.56
CA SER A 100 -2.52 15.47 -13.30
C SER A 100 -3.89 14.81 -13.41
N SER A 101 -3.91 13.52 -13.11
CA SER A 101 -5.08 12.66 -12.90
C SER A 101 -5.16 12.15 -11.46
N VAL A 102 -4.14 12.44 -10.65
CA VAL A 102 -4.17 12.26 -9.20
C VAL A 102 -4.67 13.51 -8.49
N THR A 103 -5.42 13.29 -7.41
CA THR A 103 -5.77 14.28 -6.39
C THR A 103 -4.87 14.07 -5.19
N VAL A 104 -4.18 15.12 -4.72
CA VAL A 104 -3.36 15.06 -3.51
C VAL A 104 -4.26 15.14 -2.28
N LEU A 105 -4.37 14.04 -1.54
CA LEU A 105 -5.17 13.96 -0.31
C LEU A 105 -4.38 14.47 0.91
N SER A 106 -3.10 14.10 0.99
CA SER A 106 -2.20 14.62 2.02
C SER A 106 -0.76 14.63 1.53
N ASN A 107 0.01 15.55 2.07
CA ASN A 107 1.40 15.75 1.67
C ASN A 107 2.17 16.29 2.87
N VAL A 108 2.87 15.41 3.59
CA VAL A 108 3.44 15.72 4.91
C VAL A 108 4.93 15.43 4.92
N ASN A 109 5.72 16.41 5.37
CA ASN A 109 7.09 16.15 5.82
C ASN A 109 7.01 15.64 7.25
N ASN A 110 7.50 14.42 7.49
CA ASN A 110 7.33 13.72 8.76
C ASN A 110 8.33 14.18 9.84
N GLY A 111 9.24 15.12 9.52
CA GLY A 111 10.24 15.64 10.46
C GLY A 111 11.40 14.69 10.75
N ASN A 112 11.44 13.51 10.13
CA ASN A 112 12.45 12.46 10.31
C ASN A 112 13.29 12.20 9.05
N GLY A 113 13.35 13.17 8.13
CA GLY A 113 14.04 13.02 6.84
C GLY A 113 13.21 12.36 5.74
N PHE A 114 11.94 12.04 6.01
CA PHE A 114 11.02 11.44 5.04
C PHE A 114 9.72 12.22 4.90
N ARG A 115 9.09 12.08 3.75
CA ARG A 115 7.76 12.62 3.47
C ARG A 115 6.81 11.51 3.09
N THR A 116 5.55 11.67 3.46
CA THR A 116 4.46 10.79 3.08
C THR A 116 3.45 11.56 2.23
N VAL A 117 3.13 10.99 1.07
CA VAL A 117 2.20 11.55 0.10
C VAL A 117 1.06 10.57 -0.07
N LYS A 118 -0.18 11.02 0.15
CA LYS A 118 -1.38 10.25 -0.14
C LYS A 118 -2.09 10.86 -1.33
N LEU A 119 -2.40 10.05 -2.31
CA LEU A 119 -3.04 10.42 -3.56
C LEU A 119 -4.28 9.56 -3.77
N SER A 120 -5.25 10.09 -4.50
CA SER A 120 -6.33 9.29 -5.09
C SER A 120 -6.44 9.53 -6.59
N ARG A 121 -6.88 8.51 -7.32
CA ARG A 121 -7.22 8.61 -8.75
C ARG A 121 -8.18 7.50 -9.15
N SER A 122 -8.81 7.62 -10.30
CA SER A 122 -9.52 6.50 -10.92
C SER A 122 -8.54 5.37 -11.30
N VAL A 123 -9.04 4.13 -11.26
CA VAL A 123 -8.29 2.92 -11.66
C VAL A 123 -7.77 3.01 -13.09
N GLN A 124 -8.64 3.44 -14.02
CA GLN A 124 -8.25 3.71 -15.40
C GLN A 124 -7.68 5.12 -15.51
N GLY A 125 -6.56 5.25 -16.22
CA GLY A 125 -6.03 6.57 -16.52
C GLY A 125 -6.66 7.27 -17.71
N PRO A 126 -6.49 8.59 -17.84
CA PRO A 126 -7.12 9.38 -18.91
C PRO A 126 -6.72 8.98 -20.33
N SER A 127 -5.59 8.29 -20.51
CA SER A 127 -5.10 7.79 -21.79
C SER A 127 -4.14 6.62 -21.60
N SER A 128 -3.64 6.05 -22.70
CA SER A 128 -2.63 4.97 -22.72
C SER A 128 -1.26 5.36 -22.14
N ASN A 129 -1.02 6.65 -21.91
CA ASN A 129 0.21 7.12 -21.27
C ASN A 129 0.21 6.91 -19.75
N TYR A 130 -0.94 6.58 -19.16
CA TYR A 130 -1.10 6.35 -17.73
C TYR A 130 -1.16 4.85 -17.44
N TYR A 131 -0.80 4.47 -16.21
CA TYR A 131 -0.99 3.09 -15.76
C TYR A 131 -2.46 2.84 -15.40
N THR A 132 -3.02 1.74 -15.91
CA THR A 132 -4.32 1.24 -15.48
C THR A 132 -4.11 0.20 -14.39
N PHE A 133 -4.62 0.46 -13.20
CA PHE A 133 -4.46 -0.45 -12.07
C PHE A 133 -5.37 -1.69 -12.22
N PRO A 134 -4.95 -2.87 -11.73
CA PRO A 134 -5.75 -4.08 -11.84
C PRO A 134 -6.91 -4.06 -10.83
N THR A 135 -8.05 -4.62 -11.22
CA THR A 135 -9.23 -4.79 -10.34
C THR A 135 -9.39 -6.21 -9.82
N SER A 136 -8.37 -7.05 -9.98
CA SER A 136 -8.26 -8.39 -9.42
C SER A 136 -6.90 -8.60 -8.76
N ALA A 137 -6.81 -9.57 -7.85
CA ALA A 137 -5.57 -9.90 -7.16
C ALA A 137 -4.46 -10.29 -8.16
N THR A 138 -3.33 -9.61 -8.10
CA THR A 138 -2.19 -9.79 -9.01
C THR A 138 -0.96 -9.07 -8.45
N SER A 139 0.19 -9.22 -9.09
CA SER A 139 1.38 -8.45 -8.80
C SER A 139 1.60 -7.35 -9.82
N ILE A 140 2.07 -6.18 -9.35
CA ILE A 140 2.47 -5.06 -10.19
C ILE A 140 4.00 -4.92 -10.10
N ASN A 141 4.65 -4.89 -11.26
CA ASN A 141 6.08 -4.52 -11.34
C ASN A 141 6.26 -3.05 -11.03
N LEU A 142 7.28 -2.74 -10.25
CA LEU A 142 7.63 -1.40 -9.80
C LEU A 142 9.09 -1.13 -10.14
N ILE A 143 9.32 0.13 -10.49
CA ILE A 143 10.64 0.74 -10.44
C ILE A 143 10.61 1.90 -9.45
N CYS A 144 11.73 2.23 -8.84
CA CYS A 144 11.86 3.46 -8.09
C CYS A 144 13.22 4.11 -8.33
N ALA A 145 13.28 5.42 -8.10
CA ALA A 145 14.52 6.17 -8.13
C ALA A 145 14.46 7.33 -7.14
N ARG A 146 15.63 7.87 -6.81
CA ARG A 146 15.79 9.11 -6.05
C ARG A 146 16.91 9.95 -6.62
N GLY A 147 16.95 11.23 -6.28
CA GLY A 147 18.03 12.12 -6.69
C GLY A 147 19.41 11.63 -6.24
N ASP A 148 20.42 11.91 -7.07
CA ASP A 148 21.77 11.39 -6.88
C ASP A 148 22.42 11.88 -5.57
N SER A 149 22.36 13.19 -5.33
CA SER A 149 22.96 13.83 -4.17
C SER A 149 21.93 14.43 -3.20
N SER A 150 22.36 14.66 -1.96
CA SER A 150 21.52 15.38 -0.98
C SER A 150 21.36 16.81 -1.46
N GLY A 151 20.13 17.34 -1.37
CA GLY A 151 19.76 18.63 -1.94
C GLY A 151 19.28 18.56 -3.39
N ALA A 152 19.40 17.42 -4.08
CA ALA A 152 18.87 17.22 -5.43
C ALA A 152 17.33 17.12 -5.41
N THR A 153 16.65 18.24 -5.19
CA THR A 153 15.20 18.29 -4.92
C THR A 153 14.35 18.47 -6.18
N THR A 154 14.96 18.86 -7.29
CA THR A 154 14.34 18.94 -8.62
C THR A 154 14.63 17.66 -9.41
N LEU A 155 13.65 17.16 -10.16
CA LEU A 155 13.81 15.97 -10.99
C LEU A 155 14.99 16.14 -11.96
N ALA A 156 15.93 15.20 -11.90
CA ALA A 156 17.14 15.17 -12.71
C ALA A 156 17.62 13.72 -12.83
N PHE A 157 18.82 13.51 -13.38
CA PHE A 157 19.46 12.21 -13.37
C PHE A 157 19.62 11.67 -11.93
N HIS A 158 19.35 10.38 -11.73
CA HIS A 158 19.44 9.71 -10.43
C HIS A 158 20.83 9.12 -10.15
N GLY A 159 21.80 9.23 -11.05
CA GLY A 159 23.08 8.52 -10.89
C GLY A 159 22.95 7.02 -11.19
N ASP A 160 24.08 6.32 -11.24
CA ASP A 160 24.12 4.94 -11.72
C ASP A 160 23.55 3.91 -10.72
N SER A 161 23.44 4.28 -9.44
CA SER A 161 23.04 3.34 -8.38
C SER A 161 21.81 3.77 -7.56
N ASN A 162 21.23 4.95 -7.80
CA ASN A 162 20.05 5.40 -7.04
C ASN A 162 18.71 5.06 -7.71
N HIS A 163 18.64 3.86 -8.29
CA HIS A 163 17.43 3.28 -8.83
C HIS A 163 17.28 1.81 -8.41
N HIS A 164 16.06 1.30 -8.44
CA HIS A 164 15.75 -0.11 -8.18
C HIS A 164 14.67 -0.57 -9.16
N ASN A 165 14.93 -1.67 -9.85
CA ASN A 165 14.03 -2.24 -10.87
C ASN A 165 13.60 -3.66 -10.50
N GLY A 166 12.50 -4.16 -11.08
CA GLY A 166 12.07 -5.55 -10.89
C GLY A 166 11.45 -5.84 -9.53
N VAL A 167 11.05 -4.81 -8.78
CA VAL A 167 10.39 -4.98 -7.49
C VAL A 167 8.90 -5.22 -7.73
N GLN A 168 8.30 -6.20 -7.07
CA GLN A 168 6.86 -6.44 -7.18
C GLN A 168 6.11 -6.08 -5.90
N ILE A 169 4.93 -5.46 -6.08
CA ILE A 169 3.90 -5.35 -5.05
C ILE A 169 2.79 -6.33 -5.38
N SER A 170 2.43 -7.18 -4.41
CA SER A 170 1.33 -8.12 -4.55
C SER A 170 0.06 -7.51 -3.99
N LEU A 171 -0.98 -7.45 -4.82
CA LEU A 171 -2.31 -7.02 -4.45
C LEU A 171 -3.14 -8.26 -4.13
N GLN A 172 -3.75 -8.25 -2.95
CA GLN A 172 -4.62 -9.31 -2.46
C GLN A 172 -5.93 -8.71 -1.97
N PHE A 173 -6.98 -9.52 -1.94
CA PHE A 173 -8.22 -9.08 -1.30
C PHE A 173 -7.94 -8.76 0.16
N PHE A 174 -8.41 -7.60 0.60
CA PHE A 174 -8.40 -7.23 1.99
C PHE A 174 -9.48 -8.04 2.71
N VAL A 175 -9.20 -9.32 2.97
CA VAL A 175 -9.96 -10.09 3.93
C VAL A 175 -9.49 -9.65 5.31
N LEU A 176 -10.43 -9.20 6.15
CA LEU A 176 -10.21 -8.98 7.58
C LEU A 176 -9.75 -10.31 8.21
N PHE A 177 -8.45 -10.60 8.15
CA PHE A 177 -7.82 -11.78 8.73
C PHE A 177 -8.05 -11.86 10.25
N TRP A 178 -8.57 -10.79 10.85
CA TRP A 178 -8.94 -10.74 12.26
C TRP A 178 -10.10 -11.68 12.63
N PHE A 179 -11.07 -11.93 11.73
CA PHE A 179 -12.17 -12.83 12.08
C PHE A 179 -11.76 -14.31 12.10
N CYS A 180 -10.72 -14.71 11.36
CA CYS A 180 -10.28 -16.10 11.34
C CYS A 180 -9.43 -16.46 12.58
N PHE A 181 -8.57 -15.55 13.05
CA PHE A 181 -7.77 -15.80 14.25
C PHE A 181 -8.61 -15.75 15.54
N CYS A 182 -9.65 -14.92 15.57
CA CYS A 182 -10.56 -14.88 16.73
C CYS A 182 -11.46 -16.12 16.80
N PHE A 183 -11.90 -16.68 15.67
CA PHE A 183 -12.74 -17.88 15.66
C PHE A 183 -11.97 -19.14 16.07
N VAL A 184 -10.71 -19.29 15.65
CA VAL A 184 -9.85 -20.41 16.07
C VAL A 184 -9.52 -20.31 17.56
N LEU A 185 -9.15 -19.12 18.06
CA LEU A 185 -8.86 -18.93 19.48
C LEU A 185 -10.12 -19.11 20.36
N PHE A 186 -11.29 -18.67 19.89
CA PHE A 186 -12.57 -18.87 20.58
C PHE A 186 -12.99 -20.34 20.62
N CYS A 187 -12.78 -21.11 19.54
CA CYS A 187 -13.04 -22.55 19.51
C CYS A 187 -12.15 -23.31 20.49
N PHE A 188 -10.84 -23.01 20.54
CA PHE A 188 -9.91 -23.67 21.47
C PHE A 188 -10.22 -23.34 22.94
N VAL A 189 -10.57 -22.09 23.26
CA VAL A 189 -10.94 -21.69 24.63
C VAL A 189 -12.27 -22.34 25.04
N PHE A 190 -13.24 -22.46 24.12
CA PHE A 190 -14.51 -23.11 24.40
C PHE A 190 -14.36 -24.62 24.63
N GLU A 191 -13.58 -25.33 23.81
CA GLU A 191 -13.32 -26.77 24.02
C GLU A 191 -12.59 -27.03 25.35
N ALA A 192 -11.58 -26.21 25.68
CA ALA A 192 -10.86 -26.32 26.94
C ALA A 192 -11.77 -26.06 28.15
N ALA A 193 -12.68 -25.09 28.05
CA ALA A 193 -13.67 -24.79 29.09
C ALA A 193 -14.68 -25.95 29.27
N VAL A 194 -15.19 -26.51 28.17
CA VAL A 194 -16.11 -27.67 28.21
C VAL A 194 -15.44 -28.90 28.82
N HIS A 195 -14.17 -29.17 28.47
CA HIS A 195 -13.44 -30.32 29.00
C HIS A 195 -13.15 -30.16 30.50
N THR A 196 -12.80 -28.94 30.93
CA THR A 196 -12.59 -28.60 32.34
C THR A 196 -13.87 -28.72 33.16
N TYR A 197 -15.00 -28.21 32.65
CA TYR A 197 -16.31 -28.32 33.28
C TYR A 197 -16.74 -29.79 33.45
N LYS A 198 -16.56 -30.62 32.42
CA LYS A 198 -16.85 -32.07 32.48
C LYS A 198 -15.99 -32.80 33.53
N ARG A 199 -14.73 -32.40 33.73
CA ARG A 199 -13.85 -32.98 34.77
C ARG A 199 -14.31 -32.59 36.19
N ILE A 200 -14.67 -31.33 36.40
CA ILE A 200 -15.11 -30.83 37.71
C ILE A 200 -16.42 -31.51 38.14
N THR A 201 -17.39 -31.61 37.24
CA THR A 201 -18.69 -32.24 37.51
C THR A 201 -18.57 -33.74 37.81
N LYS A 202 -17.71 -34.48 37.10
CA LYS A 202 -17.40 -35.90 37.42
C LYS A 202 -16.77 -36.07 38.81
N LYS A 203 -15.82 -35.20 39.21
CA LYS A 203 -15.21 -35.25 40.55
C LYS A 203 -16.22 -34.98 41.67
N LYS A 204 -17.14 -34.02 41.47
CA LYS A 204 -18.21 -33.72 42.45
C LYS A 204 -19.20 -34.88 42.61
N LYS A 205 -19.57 -35.58 41.54
CA LYS A 205 -20.42 -36.78 41.62
C LYS A 205 -19.76 -37.94 42.39
N LYS A 206 -18.47 -38.21 42.14
CA LYS A 206 -17.75 -39.28 42.87
C LYS A 206 -17.63 -39.02 44.38
N LYS A 207 -17.45 -37.77 44.81
CA LYS A 207 -17.41 -37.43 46.24
C LYS A 207 -18.76 -37.56 46.96
N LYS A 208 -19.88 -37.47 46.25
CA LYS A 208 -21.23 -37.58 46.82
C LYS A 208 -21.71 -39.01 47.07
N VAL A 209 -21.03 -40.02 46.53
CA VAL A 209 -21.39 -41.45 46.65
C VAL A 209 -20.52 -42.18 47.68
N ALA A 210 -19.54 -41.48 48.28
CA ALA A 210 -18.60 -42.03 49.25
C ALA A 210 -18.97 -41.71 50.73
N HIS A 211 -20.22 -41.32 50.97
CA HIS A 211 -20.85 -41.19 52.29
C HIS A 211 -22.13 -42.02 52.28
#